data_AF-A0A259M9F8-F1
#
_entry.id   AF-A0A259M9F8-F1
#
_cell.length_a   1.000
_cell.length_b   1.000
_cell.length_c   1.000
_cell.angle_alpha   90.00
_cell.angle_beta   90.00
_cell.angle_gamma   90.00
#
_symmetry.space_group_name_H-M   'P 1'
#
loop_
_entity.id
_entity.type
_entity.pdbx_description
1 polymer ?
#
loop_
_entity_poly.entity_id
_entity_poly.type
_entity_poly.pdbx_seq_one_letter_code
_entity_poly.pdbx_strand_id
1 'polypeptide(L)' 'MIAVHDLHIWTITSGIDAISSHLVVSDITQARAILVAANEGMKTTFNIRHTTFQIEDQLLREAEGQRRL' A
#
# COMPACT_ATOMS: atom_id res chain seq x y z
N MET A 1 -10.88 8.00 -7.05
CA MET A 1 -10.68 8.05 -5.59
C MET A 1 -9.58 7.07 -5.25
N ILE A 2 -8.62 7.46 -4.41
CA ILE A 2 -7.58 6.55 -3.91
C ILE A 2 -7.93 6.23 -2.46
N ALA A 3 -7.99 4.96 -2.09
CA ALA A 3 -8.25 4.51 -0.72
C ALA A 3 -7.11 3.60 -0.24
N VAL A 4 -6.92 3.54 1.07
CA VAL A 4 -5.87 2.72 1.71
C VAL A 4 -6.53 1.83 2.75
N HIS A 5 -6.15 0.55 2.79
CA HIS A 5 -6.65 -0.39 3.79
C HIS A 5 -5.58 -1.43 4.17
N ASP A 6 -5.89 -2.20 5.23
CA ASP A 6 -5.04 -3.28 5.75
C ASP A 6 -3.58 -2.83 6.01
N LEU A 7 -3.45 -1.64 6.62
CA LEU A 7 -2.18 -1.03 6.95
C LEU A 7 -1.52 -1.76 8.13
N HIS A 8 -0.36 -2.34 7.87
CA HIS A 8 0.48 -3.00 8.84
C HIS A 8 1.83 -2.30 8.91
N ILE A 9 2.28 -1.99 10.12
CA ILE A 9 3.58 -1.39 10.39
C ILE A 9 4.27 -2.25 11.45
N TRP A 10 5.54 -2.56 11.22
CA TRP A 10 6.35 -3.32 12.16
C TRP A 10 7.80 -2.86 12.10
N THR A 11 8.53 -3.12 13.18
CA THR A 11 9.99 -2.94 13.22
C THR A 11 10.64 -4.31 13.06
N ILE A 12 11.43 -4.48 12.01
CA ILE A 12 12.24 -5.69 11.78
C ILE A 12 13.48 -5.62 12.70
N THR A 13 14.13 -6.76 12.95
CA THR A 13 15.41 -6.82 13.67
C THR A 13 16.38 -5.75 13.16
N SER A 14 17.17 -5.17 14.07
CA SER A 14 18.04 -4.01 13.83
C SER A 14 17.35 -2.63 13.79
N GLY A 15 16.07 -2.52 14.17
CA GLY A 15 15.38 -1.23 14.31
C GLY A 15 14.90 -0.64 12.99
N ILE A 16 14.72 -1.49 11.96
CA ILE A 16 14.28 -1.07 10.63
C ILE A 16 12.76 -1.09 10.58
N ASP A 17 12.14 0.07 10.44
CA ASP A 17 10.69 0.16 10.25
C ASP A 17 10.28 -0.26 8.83
N ALA A 18 9.22 -1.04 8.76
CA ALA A 18 8.64 -1.57 7.54
C ALA A 18 7.11 -1.47 7.56
N ILE A 19 6.53 -1.41 6.37
CA ILE A 19 5.09 -1.21 6.17
C ILE A 19 4.57 -2.07 5.04
N SER A 20 3.37 -2.62 5.20
CA SER A 20 2.58 -3.14 4.09
C SER A 20 1.16 -2.61 4.13
N SER A 21 0.59 -2.34 2.96
CA SER A 21 -0.80 -1.88 2.85
C SER A 21 -1.34 -2.11 1.43
N HIS A 22 -2.65 -2.01 1.28
CA HIS A 22 -3.34 -2.11 0.02
C HIS A 22 -3.84 -0.73 -0.41
N LEU A 23 -3.52 -0.33 -1.65
CA LEU A 23 -3.94 0.93 -2.24
C LEU A 23 -4.97 0.65 -3.34
N VAL A 24 -6.20 1.10 -3.12
CA VAL A 24 -7.26 1.02 -4.13
C VAL A 24 -7.20 2.25 -5.01
N VAL A 25 -7.13 2.06 -6.32
CA VAL A 25 -7.03 3.13 -7.32
C VAL A 25 -8.22 3.05 -8.27
N SER A 26 -8.74 4.21 -8.67
CA SER A 26 -9.84 4.26 -9.64
C SER A 26 -9.41 4.02 -11.09
N ASP A 27 -8.11 4.08 -11.37
CA ASP A 27 -7.54 3.85 -12.69
C ASP A 27 -6.24 3.08 -12.55
N ILE A 28 -6.28 1.81 -12.96
CA ILE A 28 -5.14 0.90 -12.83
C ILE A 28 -3.97 1.31 -13.73
N THR A 29 -4.21 2.09 -14.78
CA THR A 29 -3.13 2.57 -15.66
C THR A 29 -2.18 3.53 -14.93
N GLN A 30 -2.65 4.15 -13.83
CA GLN A 30 -1.85 5.03 -12.98
C GLN A 30 -1.11 4.29 -11.85
N ALA A 31 -1.28 2.96 -11.73
CA ALA A 31 -0.71 2.16 -10.64
C ALA A 31 0.79 2.40 -10.43
N ARG A 32 1.56 2.48 -11.52
CA ARG A 32 3.01 2.74 -11.44
C ARG A 32 3.33 4.10 -10.81
N ALA A 33 2.64 5.16 -11.25
CA ALA A 33 2.89 6.52 -10.75
C ALA A 33 2.51 6.62 -9.26
N ILE A 34 1.40 5.97 -8.88
CA ILE A 34 0.91 5.92 -7.50
C ILE A 34 1.88 5.14 -6.61
N LEU A 35 2.39 3.98 -7.06
CA LEU A 35 3.39 3.22 -6.32
C LEU A 35 4.68 4.02 -6.08
N VAL A 36 5.17 4.74 -7.10
CA VAL A 36 6.35 5.60 -6.95
C VAL A 36 6.10 6.71 -5.93
N ALA A 37 4.95 7.38 -6.03
CA ALA A 37 4.58 8.45 -5.11
C ALA A 37 4.41 7.95 -3.67
N ALA A 38 3.77 6.80 -3.46
CA ALA A 38 3.58 6.21 -2.14
C ALA A 38 4.93 5.84 -1.50
N ASN A 39 5.82 5.19 -2.25
CA ASN A 39 7.15 4.84 -1.76
C ASN A 39 7.98 6.08 -1.40
N GLU A 40 7.98 7.12 -2.24
CA GLU A 40 8.73 8.34 -1.95
C GLU A 40 8.11 9.11 -0.78
N GLY A 41 6.78 9.12 -0.64
CA GLY A 41 6.09 9.69 0.52
C GLY A 41 6.49 9.02 1.83
N MET A 42 6.51 7.68 1.86
CA MET A 42 6.95 6.92 3.04
C MET A 42 8.40 7.21 3.42
N LYS A 43 9.28 7.30 2.42
CA LYS A 43 10.69 7.60 2.62
C LYS A 43 10.92 9.03 3.08
N THR A 44 10.28 10.02 2.47
CA THR A 44 10.54 11.44 2.76
C THR A 44 9.85 11.93 4.02
N THR A 45 8.66 11.41 4.33
CA THR A 45 7.86 11.88 5.47
C THR A 45 8.16 11.07 6.73
N PHE A 46 8.40 9.76 6.59
CA PHE A 46 8.51 8.83 7.72
C PHE A 46 9.85 8.12 7.79
N ASN A 47 10.77 8.32 6.82
CA ASN A 47 12.03 7.58 6.69
C ASN A 47 11.87 6.05 6.63
N ILE A 48 10.68 5.56 6.24
CA ILE A 48 10.40 4.13 6.04
C ILE A 48 10.72 3.78 4.59
N ARG A 49 11.67 2.87 4.38
CA ARG A 49 12.14 2.44 3.04
C ARG A 49 11.73 1.02 2.68
N HIS A 50 11.38 0.21 3.68
CA HIS A 50 10.92 -1.15 3.49
C HIS A 50 9.39 -1.16 3.40
N THR A 51 8.90 -0.97 2.18
CA THR A 51 7.48 -0.77 1.86
C THR A 51 7.02 -1.85 0.90
N THR A 52 5.84 -2.43 1.17
CA THR A 52 5.15 -3.32 0.25
C THR A 52 3.73 -2.83 0.04
N PHE A 53 3.38 -2.45 -1.18
CA PHE A 53 2.03 -1.99 -1.52
C PHE A 53 1.39 -2.91 -2.55
N GLN A 54 0.23 -3.48 -2.21
CA GLN A 54 -0.64 -4.12 -3.19
C GLN A 54 -1.52 -3.05 -3.84
N ILE A 55 -1.58 -3.01 -5.17
CA ILE A 55 -2.50 -2.13 -5.89
C ILE A 55 -3.75 -2.91 -6.29
N GLU A 56 -4.90 -2.32 -6.05
CA GLU A 56 -6.22 -2.86 -6.39
C GLU A 56 -7.03 -1.85 -7.17
N ASP A 57 -7.97 -2.34 -7.97
CA ASP A 57 -9.14 -1.56 -8.36
C ASP A 57 -10.32 -1.90 -7.43
N GLN A 58 -11.45 -1.22 -7.66
CA GLN A 58 -12.65 -1.42 -6.85
C GLN A 58 -13.18 -2.86 -6.92
N LEU A 59 -13.06 -3.52 -8.08
CA LEU A 59 -13.56 -4.88 -8.28
C LEU A 59 -12.72 -5.91 -7.50
N LEU A 60 -11.40 -5.77 -7.53
CA LEU A 60 -10.49 -6.61 -6.74
C LEU A 60 -10.74 -6.44 -5.26
N ARG A 61 -10.95 -5.21 -4.79
CA ARG A 61 -11.25 -4.92 -3.39
C ARG A 61 -12.53 -5.63 -2.93
N GLU A 62 -13.60 -5.53 -3.72
CA GLU A 62 -14.88 -6.17 -3.42
C GLU A 62 -14.75 -7.71 -3.40
N ALA A 63 -14.00 -8.28 -4.33
CA ALA A 63 -13.73 -9.71 -4.39
C ALA A 63 -12.91 -10.22 -3.19
N GLU A 64 -11.91 -9.46 -2.72
CA GLU A 64 -11.18 -9.79 -1.50
C GLU A 64 -12.06 -9.72 -0.24
N GLY A 65 -12.93 -8.72 -0.14
CA GLY A 65 -13.88 -8.60 0.96
C GLY A 65 -14.81 -9.82 1.10
N GLN A 66 -15.21 -10.41 -0.03
CA GLN A 66 -16.03 -11.63 -0.07
C GLN A 66 -15.24 -12.90 0.30
N ARG A 67 -13.91 -12.90 0.13
CA ARG A 67 -13.03 -14.04 0.47
C ARG A 67 -12.65 -14.12 1.95
N ARG A 68 -12.88 -13.06 2.74
CA ARG A 68 -12.60 -13.04 4.19
C ARG A 68 -13.71 -13.69 5.06
N LEU A 69 -14.52 -14.59 4.48
CA LEU A 69 -15.53 -15.40 5.19
C LEU A 69 -14.99 -16.79 5.54
#